data_AF-A0A4R3N5R5-F1
#
_entry.id   AF-A0A4R3N5R5-F1
#
_cell.length_a   1.000
_cell.length_b   1.000
_cell.length_c   1.000
_cell.angle_alpha   90.00
_cell.angle_beta   90.00
_cell.angle_gamma   90.00
#
_symmetry.space_group_name_H-M   'P 1'
#
loop_
_entity.id
_entity.type
_entity.pdbx_description
1 polymer ?
#
loop_
_entity_poly.entity_id
_entity_poly.type
_entity_poly.pdbx_seq_one_letter_code
_entity_poly.pdbx_strand_id
1 'polypeptide(L)' 'MRENYKVVIIGGGTGGITTAARLLRGMKALAGDVAIIDPAEKH' A
#
# COMPACT_ATOMS: atom_id res chain seq x y z
N MET A 1 -1.55 1.87 -17.86
CA MET A 1 -1.32 1.60 -16.42
C MET A 1 0.05 2.12 -16.05
N ARG A 2 0.24 2.70 -14.86
CA ARG A 2 1.60 2.86 -14.30
C ARG A 2 2.03 1.49 -13.81
N GLU A 3 3.05 0.91 -14.44
CA GLU A 3 3.49 -0.47 -14.15
C GLU A 3 4.50 -0.56 -13.01
N ASN A 4 4.98 0.58 -12.51
CA ASN A 4 6.02 0.64 -11.50
C ASN A 4 5.48 1.27 -10.21
N TYR A 5 5.35 0.45 -9.18
CA TYR A 5 5.17 0.89 -7.79
C TYR A 5 6.53 0.88 -7.10
N LYS A 6 6.83 1.91 -6.31
CA LYS A 6 8.08 1.97 -5.53
C LYS A 6 8.02 1.11 -4.28
N VAL A 7 6.81 0.90 -3.76
CA VAL A 7 6.56 0.11 -2.56
C VAL A 7 5.35 -0.78 -2.79
N VAL A 8 5.49 -2.05 -2.44
CA VAL A 8 4.40 -3.03 -2.45
C VAL A 8 4.25 -3.56 -1.03
N ILE A 9 3.03 -3.51 -0.50
CA ILE A 9 2.65 -4.07 0.81
C ILE A 9 1.86 -5.35 0.54
N ILE A 10 2.31 -6.47 1.11
CA ILE A 10 1.64 -7.76 0.99
C ILE A 10 0.80 -8.01 2.25
N GLY A 11 -0.51 -8.22 2.06
CA GLY A 11 -1.52 -8.34 3.11
C GLY A 11 -2.28 -7.03 3.31
N GLY A 12 -3.59 -7.03 3.05
CA GLY A 12 -4.49 -5.88 3.18
C GLY A 12 -5.33 -5.87 4.46
N GLY A 13 -5.02 -6.72 5.44
CA GLY A 13 -5.62 -6.65 6.77
C GLY A 13 -5.18 -5.40 7.57
N THR A 14 -5.55 -5.32 8.84
CA THR A 14 -5.31 -4.15 9.71
C THR A 14 -3.85 -3.66 9.70
N GLY A 15 -2.88 -4.58 9.75
CA GLY A 15 -1.45 -4.25 9.75
C GLY A 15 -0.99 -3.62 8.42
N GLY A 16 -1.44 -4.16 7.29
CA GLY A 16 -1.08 -3.65 5.96
C GLY A 16 -1.64 -2.26 5.70
N ILE A 17 -2.93 -2.05 5.96
CA ILE A 17 -3.59 -0.75 5.79
C ILE A 17 -2.97 0.29 6.74
N THR A 18 -2.72 -0.08 8.00
CA THR A 18 -2.08 0.83 8.96
C THR A 18 -0.67 1.22 8.52
N THR A 19 0.08 0.28 7.96
CA THR A 19 1.43 0.53 7.42
C THR A 19 1.37 1.50 6.24
N ALA A 20 0.47 1.27 5.27
CA ALA A 20 0.27 2.17 4.14
C ALA A 20 -0.10 3.59 4.59
N ALA A 21 -1.05 3.72 5.53
CA ALA A 21 -1.50 5.00 6.06
C ALA A 21 -0.37 5.77 6.76
N ARG A 22 0.42 5.08 7.60
CA ARG A 22 1.57 5.69 8.28
C ARG A 22 2.68 6.10 7.30
N LEU A 23 2.95 5.27 6.31
CA LEU A 23 3.94 5.55 5.26
C LEU A 23 3.56 6.82 4.48
N LEU A 24 2.33 6.90 3.98
CA LEU A 24 1.87 8.05 3.20
C LEU A 24 1.74 9.34 4.03
N ARG A 25 1.47 9.22 5.35
CA ARG A 25 1.49 10.36 6.26
C ARG A 25 2.90 10.96 6.40
N GLY A 26 3.93 10.12 6.48
CA GLY A 26 5.33 10.54 6.61
C GLY A 26 5.99 10.90 5.28
N MET A 27 5.54 10.28 4.17
CA MET A 27 6.18 10.36 2.86
C MET A 27 5.14 10.59 1.77
N LYS A 28 4.59 11.81 1.72
CA LYS A 28 3.56 12.20 0.74
C LYS A 28 4.01 12.02 -0.72
N ALA A 29 5.31 12.09 -0.99
CA ALA A 29 5.88 11.88 -2.32
C ALA A 29 5.67 10.45 -2.88
N LEU A 30 5.30 9.49 -2.02
CA LEU A 30 4.96 8.13 -2.42
C LEU A 30 3.48 7.97 -2.77
N ALA A 31 2.65 9.01 -2.64
CA ALA A 31 1.25 8.94 -3.03
C ALA A 31 1.12 8.58 -4.53
N GLY A 32 0.37 7.52 -4.82
CA GLY A 32 0.23 6.97 -6.17
C GLY A 32 1.34 6.01 -6.62
N ASP A 33 2.39 5.81 -5.81
CA ASP A 33 3.49 4.87 -6.07
C ASP A 33 3.51 3.70 -5.06
N VAL A 34 2.45 3.52 -4.27
CA VAL A 34 2.27 2.41 -3.32
C VAL A 34 1.14 1.50 -3.79
N ALA A 35 1.40 0.18 -3.83
CA ALA A 35 0.38 -0.84 -4.03
C ALA A 35 0.20 -1.71 -2.79
N ILE A 36 -1.02 -2.18 -2.55
CA ILE A 36 -1.33 -3.22 -1.56
C ILE A 36 -1.85 -4.43 -2.33
N ILE A 37 -1.27 -5.59 -2.07
CA ILE A 37 -1.72 -6.87 -2.63
C ILE A 37 -2.24 -7.70 -1.47
N ASP A 38 -3.50 -8.14 -1.55
CA ASP A 38 -4.08 -9.08 -0.60
C ASP A 38 -4.61 -10.31 -1.32
N PRO A 39 -4.33 -11.53 -0.82
CA PRO A 39 -4.87 -12.74 -1.41
C PRO A 39 -6.37 -12.93 -1.19
N ALA A 40 -7.00 -12.22 -0.24
CA ALA A 40 -8.43 -12.31 -0.04
C ALA A 40 -9.17 -11.30 -0.93
N GLU A 41 -10.23 -11.75 -1.60
CA GLU A 41 -11.11 -10.87 -2.38
C GLU A 41 -11.96 -9.94 -1.50
N LYS A 42 -12.10 -10.29 -0.22
CA LYS A 42 -12.81 -9.52 0.80
C LYS A 42 -12.02 -9.52 2.10
N HIS A 43 -11.95 -8.36 2.73
CA HIS A 43 -11.38 -8.14 4.05
C HIS A 43 -12.45 -8.16 5.14
#